data_AF-A0A1S9CR01-F1
#
_entry.id   AF-A0A1S9CR01-F1
#
_cell.length_a   1.000
_cell.length_b   1.000
_cell.length_c   1.000
_cell.angle_alpha   90.00
_cell.angle_beta   90.00
_cell.angle_gamma   90.00
#
_symmetry.space_group_name_H-M   'P 1'
#
loop_
_entity.id
_entity.type
_entity.pdbx_description
1 polymer ?
#
loop_
_entity_poly.entity_id
_entity_poly.type
_entity_poly.pdbx_seq_one_letter_code
_entity_poly.pdbx_strand_id
1 'polypeptide(L)'
;MNETAKQLRQLYIKYGDEIFMNSMRLKGLLLDLMHKATDINIILRATECDVATMAIDRVATHLDSKQINIIIGELTNKFIWDKSKAKQAVDYFIYAKFGAIEKVEHIEVFKPIPKPQLIKTQSPDNHFEFNEAYGTIKKYISDDPICIIPKMINGVLVKAIGDRTFSRCDHLRSVEIPTTVKTIGQSAFSVCINLDTVKIPNSVTNIGNSAFYGCSSLQAIDLPANITSIGSDTFYGCVNLKTITIPNTVVSIGSGAFYMCSSLMELKLPHGITSIEYHTFNGCKSLKRMEIPNTIKSIGQSAFSNCTDLQTINIPSSVITISNKAFVGCPNLEQIKIPKSVINIAQNVFDETIQVI
;
A
#
# COMPACT_ATOMS: atom_id res chain seq x y z
N MET A 1 22.05 31.07 7.26
CA MET A 1 21.54 29.75 6.85
C MET A 1 22.54 29.13 5.88
N ASN A 2 23.13 27.98 6.22
CA ASN A 2 24.09 27.30 5.34
C ASN A 2 23.35 26.75 4.09
N GLU A 3 24.01 26.76 2.93
CA GLU A 3 23.46 26.38 1.63
C GLU A 3 22.89 24.95 1.63
N THR A 4 23.52 24.06 2.41
CA THR A 4 23.05 22.68 2.68
C THR A 4 21.60 22.62 3.17
N ALA A 5 21.21 23.48 4.12
CA ALA A 5 19.86 23.49 4.68
C ALA A 5 18.81 23.95 3.66
N LYS A 6 19.17 24.90 2.79
CA LYS A 6 18.28 25.41 1.74
C LYS A 6 18.02 24.34 0.69
N GLN A 7 19.07 23.65 0.26
CA GLN A 7 18.97 22.59 -0.75
C GLN A 7 18.15 21.40 -0.24
N LEU A 8 18.37 20.98 1.01
CA LEU A 8 17.54 19.95 1.64
C LEU A 8 16.07 20.39 1.78
N ARG A 9 15.81 21.65 2.15
CA ARG A 9 14.43 22.16 2.20
C ARG A 9 13.77 22.20 0.82
N GLN A 10 14.51 22.57 -0.23
CA GLN A 10 13.98 22.54 -1.60
C GLN A 10 13.65 21.12 -2.05
N LEU A 11 14.50 20.14 -1.73
CA LEU A 11 14.20 18.73 -1.96
C LEU A 11 12.93 18.30 -1.23
N TYR A 12 12.78 18.72 0.04
CA TYR A 12 11.59 18.39 0.83
C TYR A 12 10.32 19.02 0.26
N ILE A 13 10.37 20.29 -0.14
CA ILE A 13 9.21 20.96 -0.78
C ILE A 13 8.86 20.28 -2.10
N LYS A 14 9.86 19.89 -2.90
CA LYS A 14 9.66 19.34 -4.24
C LYS A 14 9.14 17.90 -4.24
N TYR A 15 9.60 17.07 -3.31
CA TYR A 15 9.35 15.64 -3.33
C TYR A 15 8.68 15.10 -2.06
N GLY A 16 8.50 15.94 -1.04
CA GLY A 16 7.86 15.56 0.22
C GLY A 16 8.63 14.49 0.99
N ASP A 17 7.92 13.77 1.86
CA ASP A 17 8.49 12.72 2.68
C ASP A 17 9.03 11.55 1.84
N GLU A 18 8.45 11.28 0.66
CA GLU A 18 8.80 10.13 -0.21
C GLU A 18 10.29 10.08 -0.53
N ILE A 19 10.91 11.22 -0.85
CA ILE A 19 12.33 11.24 -1.16
C ILE A 19 13.19 11.01 0.08
N PHE A 20 12.74 11.48 1.25
CA PHE A 20 13.50 11.36 2.50
C PHE A 20 13.35 9.99 3.17
N MET A 21 12.34 9.20 2.77
CA MET A 21 12.17 7.80 3.16
C MET A 21 12.90 6.80 2.23
N ASN A 22 13.50 7.27 1.13
CA ASN A 22 14.27 6.44 0.20
C ASN A 22 15.74 6.85 0.18
N SER A 23 16.54 6.26 1.07
CA SER A 23 17.94 6.62 1.30
C SER A 23 18.82 6.51 0.04
N MET A 24 18.55 5.56 -0.87
CA MET A 24 19.30 5.41 -2.12
C MET A 24 19.00 6.53 -3.11
N ARG A 25 17.71 6.86 -3.30
CA ARG A 25 17.28 7.93 -4.21
C ARG A 25 17.65 9.31 -3.67
N LEU A 26 17.54 9.51 -2.35
CA LEU A 26 17.99 10.72 -1.68
C LEU A 26 19.49 10.93 -1.87
N LYS A 27 20.30 9.91 -1.63
CA LYS A 27 21.77 9.97 -1.81
C LYS A 27 22.16 10.39 -3.23
N GLY A 28 21.50 9.85 -4.25
CA GLY A 28 21.71 10.25 -5.65
C GLY A 28 21.45 11.74 -5.88
N LEU A 29 20.30 12.25 -5.45
CA LEU A 29 19.96 13.67 -5.60
C LEU A 29 20.90 14.60 -4.83
N LEU A 30 21.36 14.20 -3.65
CA LEU A 30 22.30 14.99 -2.86
C LEU A 30 23.66 15.11 -3.54
N LEU A 31 24.15 14.04 -4.18
CA LEU A 31 25.40 14.06 -4.95
C LEU A 31 25.31 14.99 -6.16
N ASP A 32 24.16 15.02 -6.83
CA ASP A 32 23.92 15.90 -7.98
C ASP A 32 23.80 17.38 -7.56
N LEU A 33 23.13 17.66 -6.43
CA LEU A 33 22.78 19.02 -6.01
C LEU A 33 23.85 19.73 -5.17
N MET A 34 24.69 18.99 -4.42
CA MET A 34 25.45 19.56 -3.29
C MET A 34 26.98 19.45 -3.43
N HIS A 35 27.50 19.32 -4.64
CA HIS A 35 28.93 19.08 -4.93
C HIS A 35 29.92 20.15 -4.41
N LYS A 36 29.47 21.31 -3.94
CA LYS A 36 30.29 22.38 -3.33
C LYS A 36 30.00 22.64 -1.84
N ALA A 37 29.11 21.86 -1.21
CA ALA A 37 28.73 22.07 0.18
C ALA A 37 29.77 21.47 1.14
N THR A 38 30.28 22.25 2.09
CA THR A 38 31.29 21.80 3.06
C THR A 38 30.80 20.67 3.97
N ASP A 39 29.48 20.57 4.16
CA ASP A 39 28.84 19.63 5.08
C ASP A 39 28.27 18.40 4.35
N ILE A 40 28.50 18.24 3.03
CA ILE A 40 27.89 17.16 2.24
C ILE A 40 28.26 15.77 2.76
N ASN A 41 29.50 15.58 3.23
CA ASN A 41 29.94 14.30 3.79
C ASN A 41 29.18 13.93 5.08
N ILE A 42 28.73 14.93 5.85
CA ILE A 42 27.90 14.71 7.04
C ILE A 42 26.50 14.25 6.62
N ILE A 43 25.90 14.89 5.61
CA ILE A 43 24.56 14.53 5.12
C ILE A 43 24.55 13.17 4.43
N LEU A 44 25.55 12.87 3.58
CA LEU A 44 25.64 11.56 2.92
C LEU A 44 25.78 10.43 3.94
N ARG A 45 26.65 10.59 4.94
CA ARG A 45 26.77 9.62 6.05
C ARG A 45 25.46 9.52 6.83
N ALA A 46 24.74 10.62 7.02
CA ALA A 46 23.45 10.62 7.70
C ALA A 46 22.37 9.87 6.89
N THR A 47 22.39 9.94 5.56
CA THR A 47 21.49 9.14 4.71
C THR A 47 21.78 7.65 4.79
N GLU A 48 23.04 7.24 4.94
CA GLU A 48 23.41 5.83 5.12
C GLU A 48 22.99 5.27 6.47
N CYS A 49 22.79 6.14 7.47
CA CYS A 49 22.27 5.79 8.79
C CYS A 49 20.75 6.02 8.91
N ASP A 50 20.03 6.23 7.80
CA ASP A 50 18.59 6.51 7.75
C ASP A 50 18.13 7.70 8.60
N VAL A 51 19.01 8.69 8.84
CA VAL A 51 18.69 9.87 9.66
C VAL A 51 17.58 10.70 9.05
N ALA A 52 17.53 10.77 7.72
CA ALA A 52 16.44 11.39 6.97
C ALA A 52 15.11 10.75 7.36
N THR A 53 15.00 9.43 7.18
CA THR A 53 13.83 8.64 7.59
C THR A 53 13.50 8.84 9.06
N MET A 54 14.48 8.77 9.97
CA MET A 54 14.24 8.93 11.40
C MET A 54 13.74 10.34 11.75
N ALA A 55 14.31 11.39 11.17
CA ALA A 55 13.92 12.77 11.43
C ALA A 55 12.54 13.10 10.83
N ILE A 56 12.25 12.60 9.62
CA ILE A 56 10.98 12.82 8.94
C ILE A 56 9.87 11.97 9.56
N ASP A 57 10.14 10.71 9.89
CA ASP A 57 9.14 9.81 10.44
C ASP A 57 8.89 10.13 11.91
N ARG A 58 9.94 10.15 12.74
CA ARG A 58 9.79 10.10 14.21
C ARG A 58 9.64 11.46 14.88
N VAL A 59 9.99 12.56 14.22
CA VAL A 59 9.86 13.91 14.81
C VAL A 59 8.57 14.56 14.34
N ALA A 60 7.68 14.80 15.29
CA ALA A 60 6.36 15.38 15.04
C ALA A 60 6.40 16.89 14.81
N THR A 61 7.29 17.61 15.53
CA THR A 61 7.51 19.05 15.37
C THR A 61 8.97 19.39 15.60
N HIS A 62 9.45 20.53 15.10
CA HIS A 62 10.82 21.00 15.35
C HIS A 62 11.13 21.26 16.84
N LEU A 63 10.12 21.28 17.72
CA LEU A 63 10.25 21.45 19.18
C LEU A 63 10.31 20.13 19.94
N ASP A 64 10.18 18.98 19.27
CA ASP A 64 10.21 17.66 19.89
C ASP A 64 11.65 17.25 20.26
N SER A 65 12.19 17.96 21.25
CA SER A 65 13.54 17.76 21.78
C SER A 65 13.74 16.35 22.34
N LYS A 66 12.68 15.67 22.77
CA LYS A 66 12.75 14.28 23.26
C LYS A 66 13.10 13.35 22.11
N GLN A 67 12.35 13.37 21.01
CA GLN A 67 12.65 12.51 19.87
C GLN A 67 13.94 12.89 19.15
N ILE A 68 14.21 14.20 19.03
CA ILE A 68 15.48 14.68 18.48
C ILE A 68 16.66 14.13 19.28
N ASN A 69 16.60 14.16 20.63
CA ASN A 69 17.67 13.61 21.47
C ASN A 69 17.77 12.08 21.41
N ILE A 70 16.66 11.36 21.19
CA ILE A 70 16.68 9.91 20.98
C ILE A 70 17.43 9.57 19.69
N ILE A 71 17.10 10.24 18.57
CA ILE A 71 17.78 10.02 17.28
C ILE A 71 19.27 10.36 17.40
N ILE A 72 19.62 11.47 18.07
CA ILE A 72 21.02 11.83 18.34
C ILE A 72 21.71 10.73 19.16
N GLY A 73 21.03 10.20 20.19
CA GLY A 73 21.54 9.09 21.01
C GLY A 73 21.76 7.81 20.23
N GLU A 74 20.85 7.45 19.32
CA GLU A 74 21.02 6.31 18.41
C GLU A 74 22.26 6.50 17.52
N LEU A 75 22.48 7.70 16.98
CA LEU A 75 23.65 8.00 16.16
C LEU A 75 24.96 7.92 16.93
N THR A 76 25.00 8.44 18.16
CA THR A 76 26.22 8.38 18.98
C THR A 76 26.51 6.96 19.47
N ASN A 77 25.47 6.20 19.86
CA ASN A 77 25.65 4.90 20.52
C ASN A 77 25.76 3.74 19.53
N LYS A 78 24.98 3.75 18.45
CA LYS A 78 24.92 2.65 17.46
C LYS A 78 25.84 2.88 16.27
N PHE A 79 25.96 4.13 15.82
CA PHE A 79 26.70 4.48 14.61
C PHE A 79 28.01 5.25 14.88
N ILE A 80 28.35 5.41 16.16
CA ILE A 80 29.62 5.99 16.66
C ILE A 80 29.86 7.38 16.06
N TRP A 81 28.82 8.23 16.07
CA TRP A 81 28.94 9.62 15.66
C TRP A 81 29.47 10.49 16.79
N ASP A 82 30.26 11.52 16.43
CA ASP A 82 30.47 12.64 17.31
C ASP A 82 29.12 13.33 17.60
N LYS A 83 28.84 13.64 18.86
CA LYS A 83 27.55 14.18 19.30
C LYS A 83 27.19 15.50 18.63
N SER A 84 28.18 16.36 18.36
CA SER A 84 27.94 17.64 17.69
C SER A 84 27.58 17.44 16.22
N LYS A 85 28.24 16.49 15.53
CA LYS A 85 27.93 16.13 14.14
C LYS A 85 26.60 15.39 14.00
N ALA A 86 26.26 14.52 14.96
CA ALA A 86 24.95 13.85 15.00
C ALA A 86 23.81 14.87 15.15
N LYS A 87 23.96 15.81 16.08
CA LYS A 87 23.01 16.91 16.25
C LYS A 87 22.88 17.75 14.98
N GLN A 88 24.02 18.13 14.38
CA GLN A 88 24.03 18.90 13.14
C GLN A 88 23.30 18.18 12.00
N ALA A 89 23.52 16.88 11.82
CA ALA A 89 22.83 16.08 10.81
C ALA A 89 21.32 16.01 11.05
N VAL A 90 20.89 15.76 12.28
CA VAL A 90 19.46 15.72 12.64
C VAL A 90 18.82 17.08 12.40
N ASP A 91 19.43 18.17 12.87
CA ASP A 91 18.92 19.53 12.70
C ASP A 91 18.71 19.88 11.21
N TYR A 92 19.57 19.41 10.31
CA TYR A 92 19.41 19.62 8.87
C TYR A 92 18.13 18.99 8.30
N PHE A 93 17.80 17.76 8.71
CA PHE A 93 16.58 17.09 8.24
C PHE A 93 15.32 17.62 8.93
N ILE A 94 15.42 18.04 10.18
CA ILE A 94 14.34 18.72 10.90
C ILE A 94 14.04 20.07 10.23
N TYR A 95 15.08 20.81 9.87
CA TYR A 95 14.93 22.05 9.13
C TYR A 95 14.33 21.82 7.73
N ALA A 96 14.78 20.77 7.04
CA ALA A 96 14.25 20.40 5.73
C ALA A 96 12.73 20.17 5.79
N LYS A 97 12.23 19.52 6.85
CA LYS A 97 10.80 19.28 7.06
C LYS A 97 10.03 20.52 7.48
N PHE A 98 10.53 21.24 8.49
CA PHE A 98 9.72 22.22 9.21
C PHE A 98 10.07 23.69 8.91
N GLY A 99 11.30 24.01 8.52
CA GLY A 99 11.74 25.39 8.27
C GLY A 99 12.21 26.18 9.48
N ALA A 100 12.40 27.49 9.26
CA ALA A 100 12.84 28.42 10.29
C ALA A 100 11.69 28.79 11.24
N ILE A 101 12.04 29.07 12.50
CA ILE A 101 11.15 29.51 13.57
C ILE A 101 11.02 31.03 13.50
N GLU A 102 9.80 31.57 13.38
CA GLU A 102 9.53 32.95 13.78
C GLU A 102 9.12 32.95 15.26
N LYS A 103 9.85 33.72 16.08
CA LYS A 103 9.53 33.91 17.50
C LYS A 103 8.23 34.71 17.60
N VAL A 104 7.20 34.14 18.25
CA VAL A 104 5.99 34.88 18.62
C VAL A 104 6.13 35.36 20.06
N GLU A 105 6.18 36.68 20.25
CA GLU A 105 6.07 37.34 21.54
C GLU A 105 4.60 37.70 21.85
N HIS A 106 4.30 37.63 23.15
CA HIS A 106 3.15 38.16 23.90
C HIS A 106 1.83 37.40 24.00
N ILE A 107 1.40 37.34 25.27
CA ILE A 107 0.29 36.65 25.90
C ILE A 107 -0.88 37.62 26.04
N GLU A 108 -2.11 37.15 25.85
CA GLU A 108 -3.27 37.68 26.57
C GLU A 108 -4.07 36.55 27.24
N VAL A 109 -4.52 36.86 28.45
CA VAL A 109 -5.09 35.96 29.46
C VAL A 109 -6.62 35.88 29.30
N PHE A 110 -7.19 34.68 29.20
CA PHE A 110 -8.63 34.45 29.40
C PHE A 110 -8.88 33.49 30.59
N LYS A 111 -9.90 33.85 31.39
CA LYS A 111 -10.35 33.18 32.62
C LYS A 111 -10.92 31.77 32.37
N PRO A 112 -10.93 30.88 33.38
CA PRO A 112 -11.28 29.47 33.19
C PRO A 112 -12.79 29.27 33.01
N ILE A 113 -13.17 28.55 31.95
CA ILE A 113 -14.51 28.00 31.73
C ILE A 113 -14.63 26.72 32.58
N PRO A 114 -15.76 26.47 33.28
CA PRO A 114 -15.91 25.25 34.07
C PRO A 114 -15.87 24.00 33.19
N LYS A 115 -15.11 22.99 33.64
CA LYS A 115 -15.02 21.67 32.98
C LYS A 115 -16.43 21.08 32.80
N PRO A 116 -16.82 20.66 31.58
CA PRO A 116 -17.96 19.77 31.42
C PRO A 116 -17.69 18.50 32.23
N GLN A 117 -18.64 18.15 33.09
CA GLN A 117 -18.62 16.90 33.83
C GLN A 117 -18.60 15.74 32.82
N LEU A 118 -17.62 14.85 32.99
CA LEU A 118 -17.55 13.55 32.31
C LEU A 118 -18.80 12.75 32.67
N ILE A 119 -19.82 12.84 31.83
CA ILE A 119 -20.84 11.80 31.76
C ILE A 119 -20.13 10.58 31.16
N LYS A 120 -19.96 9.54 31.98
CA LYS A 120 -19.52 8.22 31.51
C LYS A 120 -20.62 7.62 30.64
N THR A 121 -20.68 7.99 29.37
CA THR A 121 -21.27 7.16 28.32
C THR A 121 -20.16 6.25 27.79
N GLN A 122 -20.42 4.95 27.70
CA GLN A 122 -19.49 3.99 27.05
C GLN A 122 -19.17 4.51 25.63
N SER A 123 -17.94 4.95 25.39
CA SER A 123 -17.51 5.51 24.10
C SER A 123 -16.97 4.40 23.18
N PRO A 124 -17.31 4.40 21.87
CA PRO A 124 -16.71 3.51 20.86
C PRO A 124 -15.18 3.69 20.65
N ASP A 125 -14.53 4.61 21.37
CA ASP A 125 -13.10 4.94 21.24
C ASP A 125 -12.13 3.85 21.76
N ASN A 126 -12.61 2.81 22.45
CA ASN A 126 -11.75 1.75 23.00
C ASN A 126 -11.52 0.57 22.05
N HIS A 127 -12.05 0.60 20.82
CA HIS A 127 -11.96 -0.54 19.89
C HIS A 127 -10.65 -0.57 19.10
N PHE A 128 -9.84 0.49 19.19
CA PHE A 128 -8.68 0.68 18.33
C PHE A 128 -7.44 1.11 19.12
N GLU A 129 -6.29 0.50 18.80
CA GLU A 129 -5.00 1.14 19.06
C GLU A 129 -4.75 2.16 17.95
N PHE A 130 -4.68 3.44 18.29
CA PHE A 130 -4.66 4.53 17.33
C PHE A 130 -3.36 5.36 17.41
N ASN A 131 -2.80 5.70 16.26
CA ASN A 131 -1.68 6.63 16.14
C ASN A 131 -2.19 8.05 15.89
N GLU A 132 -2.32 8.84 16.95
CA GLU A 132 -2.75 10.24 16.85
C GLU A 132 -1.81 11.09 15.98
N ALA A 133 -0.52 10.77 15.91
CA ALA A 133 0.44 11.56 15.12
C ALA A 133 0.18 11.49 13.61
N TYR A 134 -0.27 10.33 13.11
CA TYR A 134 -0.52 10.12 11.67
C TYR A 134 -2.00 9.98 11.33
N GLY A 135 -2.88 9.88 12.34
CA GLY A 135 -4.27 9.54 12.13
C GLY A 135 -4.47 8.09 11.66
N THR A 136 -3.64 7.16 12.14
CA THR A 136 -3.59 5.78 11.64
C THR A 136 -4.06 4.79 12.70
N ILE A 137 -5.05 3.96 12.38
CA ILE A 137 -5.39 2.82 13.24
C ILE A 137 -4.30 1.77 13.09
N LYS A 138 -3.71 1.34 14.21
CA LYS A 138 -2.66 0.32 14.23
C LYS A 138 -3.22 -1.07 14.42
N LYS A 139 -4.24 -1.21 15.27
CA LYS A 139 -4.82 -2.49 15.63
C LYS A 139 -6.29 -2.35 16.02
N TYR A 140 -7.09 -3.33 15.63
CA TYR A 140 -8.44 -3.53 16.15
C TYR A 140 -8.38 -4.46 17.37
N ILE A 141 -8.94 -4.02 18.49
CA ILE A 141 -8.88 -4.73 19.79
C ILE A 141 -10.26 -5.10 20.34
N SER A 142 -11.33 -4.82 19.59
CA SER A 142 -12.68 -5.27 19.93
C SER A 142 -12.97 -6.66 19.38
N ASP A 143 -13.83 -7.41 20.09
CA ASP A 143 -14.40 -8.68 19.68
C ASP A 143 -15.73 -8.51 18.91
N ASP A 144 -16.12 -7.27 18.56
CA ASP A 144 -17.34 -7.02 17.81
C ASP A 144 -17.22 -7.51 16.35
N PRO A 145 -18.22 -8.24 15.83
CA PRO A 145 -18.23 -8.73 14.45
C PRO A 145 -18.53 -7.64 13.41
N ILE A 146 -18.98 -6.46 13.84
CA ILE A 146 -19.29 -5.32 12.98
C ILE A 146 -18.44 -4.14 13.43
N CYS A 147 -17.55 -3.68 12.57
CA CYS A 147 -16.66 -2.56 12.83
C CYS A 147 -17.08 -1.35 11.99
N ILE A 148 -17.53 -0.29 12.66
CA ILE A 148 -17.73 1.01 12.03
C ILE A 148 -16.56 1.89 12.46
N ILE A 149 -15.62 2.15 11.54
CA ILE A 149 -14.46 2.98 11.86
C ILE A 149 -14.93 4.45 11.97
N PRO A 150 -14.72 5.12 13.11
CA PRO A 150 -15.14 6.51 13.26
C PRO A 150 -14.26 7.43 12.42
N LYS A 151 -14.82 8.57 11.98
CA LYS A 151 -14.05 9.61 11.26
C LYS A 151 -12.93 10.22 12.11
N MET A 152 -13.09 10.19 13.44
CA MET A 152 -12.19 10.79 14.41
C MET A 152 -11.98 9.81 15.57
N ILE A 153 -10.76 9.73 16.09
CA ILE A 153 -10.44 9.08 17.36
C ILE A 153 -9.62 10.09 18.18
N ASN A 154 -10.01 10.33 19.43
CA ASN A 154 -9.37 11.32 20.32
C ASN A 154 -9.22 12.73 19.70
N GLY A 155 -10.19 13.16 18.90
CA GLY A 155 -10.16 14.47 18.23
C GLY A 155 -9.20 14.55 17.03
N VAL A 156 -8.67 13.43 16.54
CA VAL A 156 -7.81 13.36 15.35
C VAL A 156 -8.50 12.56 14.25
N LEU A 157 -8.43 13.06 13.00
CA LEU A 157 -8.97 12.38 11.82
C LEU A 157 -8.33 11.01 11.61
N VAL A 158 -9.16 10.00 11.37
CA VAL A 158 -8.71 8.69 10.92
C VAL A 158 -8.42 8.77 9.42
N LYS A 159 -7.14 8.84 9.07
CA LYS A 159 -6.60 8.99 7.71
C LYS A 159 -6.15 7.67 7.10
N ALA A 160 -5.81 6.67 7.92
CA ALA A 160 -5.31 5.39 7.42
C ALA A 160 -5.70 4.21 8.31
N ILE A 161 -5.82 3.05 7.68
CA ILE A 161 -5.79 1.74 8.34
C ILE A 161 -4.37 1.22 8.15
N GLY A 162 -3.67 0.96 9.25
CA GLY A 162 -2.29 0.52 9.22
C GLY A 162 -2.11 -0.91 8.75
N ASP A 163 -0.85 -1.32 8.67
CA ASP A 163 -0.51 -2.69 8.31
C ASP A 163 -1.03 -3.67 9.36
N ARG A 164 -1.60 -4.78 8.88
CA ARG A 164 -2.12 -5.88 9.72
C ARG A 164 -3.16 -5.48 10.78
N THR A 165 -3.79 -4.31 10.66
CA THR A 165 -4.69 -3.76 11.68
C THR A 165 -5.82 -4.70 12.12
N PHE A 166 -6.43 -5.40 11.18
CA PHE A 166 -7.48 -6.40 11.38
C PHE A 166 -6.99 -7.81 11.04
N SER A 167 -5.68 -8.04 10.88
CA SER A 167 -5.20 -9.36 10.44
C SER A 167 -5.61 -10.44 11.44
N ARG A 168 -6.18 -11.55 10.93
CA ARG A 168 -6.71 -12.67 11.73
C ARG A 168 -7.83 -12.30 12.71
N CYS A 169 -8.57 -11.22 12.43
CA CYS A 169 -9.84 -10.94 13.12
C CYS A 169 -10.91 -11.90 12.60
N ASP A 170 -10.84 -13.17 13.01
CA ASP A 170 -11.72 -14.24 12.54
C ASP A 170 -13.18 -14.04 12.96
N HIS A 171 -13.46 -13.20 13.95
CA HIS A 171 -14.83 -12.83 14.34
C HIS A 171 -15.45 -11.73 13.48
N LEU A 172 -14.62 -10.95 12.78
CA LEU A 172 -15.05 -9.77 12.04
C LEU A 172 -15.82 -10.17 10.78
N ARG A 173 -17.05 -9.70 10.66
CA ARG A 173 -17.96 -9.95 9.53
C ARG A 173 -18.10 -8.77 8.60
N SER A 174 -18.14 -7.54 9.14
CA SER A 174 -18.26 -6.35 8.32
C SER A 174 -17.43 -5.17 8.81
N VAL A 175 -16.96 -4.37 7.86
CA VAL A 175 -16.21 -3.13 8.13
C VAL A 175 -16.78 -1.98 7.29
N GLU A 176 -17.08 -0.87 7.96
CA GLU A 176 -17.40 0.40 7.31
C GLU A 176 -16.24 1.40 7.50
N ILE A 177 -15.61 1.79 6.39
CA ILE A 177 -14.45 2.68 6.39
C ILE A 177 -14.92 4.12 6.08
N PRO A 178 -14.57 5.13 6.90
CA PRO A 178 -15.03 6.50 6.70
C PRO A 178 -14.27 7.19 5.57
N THR A 179 -14.90 8.18 4.94
CA THR A 179 -14.35 8.98 3.83
C THR A 179 -13.09 9.80 4.17
N THR A 180 -12.69 9.82 5.43
CA THR A 180 -11.44 10.44 5.89
C THR A 180 -10.24 9.55 5.60
N VAL A 181 -10.43 8.24 5.43
CA VAL A 181 -9.36 7.27 5.15
C VAL A 181 -8.90 7.38 3.71
N LYS A 182 -7.58 7.44 3.54
CA LYS A 182 -6.85 7.51 2.26
C LYS A 182 -6.11 6.21 1.93
N THR A 183 -5.68 5.47 2.95
CA THR A 183 -4.81 4.30 2.77
C THR A 183 -5.30 3.12 3.60
N ILE A 184 -5.31 1.94 2.98
CA ILE A 184 -5.43 0.64 3.62
C ILE A 184 -4.06 -0.05 3.53
N GLY A 185 -3.46 -0.35 4.68
CA GLY A 185 -2.11 -0.88 4.80
C GLY A 185 -1.95 -2.31 4.28
N GLN A 186 -0.68 -2.76 4.24
CA GLN A 186 -0.33 -4.12 3.88
C GLN A 186 -0.96 -5.12 4.86
N SER A 187 -1.57 -6.17 4.31
CA SER A 187 -2.21 -7.23 5.10
C SER A 187 -3.28 -6.71 6.08
N ALA A 188 -3.84 -5.51 5.88
CA ALA A 188 -4.73 -4.86 6.84
C ALA A 188 -5.90 -5.74 7.30
N PHE A 189 -6.49 -6.53 6.41
CA PHE A 189 -7.58 -7.48 6.69
C PHE A 189 -7.16 -8.94 6.42
N SER A 190 -5.85 -9.22 6.36
CA SER A 190 -5.34 -10.54 6.01
C SER A 190 -5.85 -11.62 6.97
N VAL A 191 -6.48 -12.66 6.43
CA VAL A 191 -7.05 -13.81 7.12
C VAL A 191 -8.21 -13.43 8.03
N CYS A 192 -9.01 -12.41 7.69
CA CYS A 192 -10.33 -12.25 8.31
C CYS A 192 -11.30 -13.24 7.66
N ILE A 193 -11.29 -14.51 8.10
CA ILE A 193 -11.96 -15.60 7.37
C ILE A 193 -13.48 -15.45 7.30
N ASN A 194 -14.10 -14.75 8.25
CA ASN A 194 -15.53 -14.48 8.31
C ASN A 194 -15.94 -13.10 7.76
N LEU A 195 -14.98 -12.30 7.25
CA LEU A 195 -15.27 -10.98 6.69
C LEU A 195 -16.00 -11.15 5.35
N ASP A 196 -17.28 -10.78 5.32
CA ASP A 196 -18.15 -10.90 4.15
C ASP A 196 -18.40 -9.56 3.45
N THR A 197 -18.29 -8.44 4.18
CA THR A 197 -18.65 -7.10 3.70
C THR A 197 -17.60 -6.07 4.09
N VAL A 198 -17.06 -5.32 3.12
CA VAL A 198 -16.18 -4.17 3.36
C VAL A 198 -16.65 -3.00 2.53
N LYS A 199 -17.05 -1.91 3.18
CA LYS A 199 -17.41 -0.66 2.49
C LYS A 199 -16.18 0.24 2.41
N ILE A 200 -15.54 0.27 1.24
CA ILE A 200 -14.39 1.13 0.98
C ILE A 200 -14.84 2.43 0.30
N PRO A 201 -14.58 3.61 0.87
CA PRO A 201 -14.95 4.87 0.25
C PRO A 201 -14.00 5.26 -0.89
N ASN A 202 -14.51 6.05 -1.85
CA ASN A 202 -13.73 6.60 -2.97
C ASN A 202 -12.58 7.54 -2.56
N SER A 203 -12.49 7.89 -1.26
CA SER A 203 -11.38 8.63 -0.69
C SER A 203 -10.10 7.81 -0.58
N VAL A 204 -10.21 6.47 -0.56
CA VAL A 204 -9.07 5.56 -0.53
C VAL A 204 -8.40 5.55 -1.90
N THR A 205 -7.10 5.88 -1.90
CA THR A 205 -6.26 5.91 -3.11
C THR A 205 -5.25 4.78 -3.12
N ASN A 206 -5.00 4.14 -1.97
CA ASN A 206 -3.96 3.13 -1.81
C ASN A 206 -4.48 1.93 -1.01
N ILE A 207 -4.32 0.73 -1.58
CA ILE A 207 -4.60 -0.56 -0.93
C ILE A 207 -3.31 -1.37 -0.97
N GLY A 208 -2.79 -1.74 0.19
CA GLY A 208 -1.53 -2.46 0.32
C GLY A 208 -1.57 -3.89 -0.20
N ASN A 209 -0.38 -4.47 -0.37
CA ASN A 209 -0.22 -5.89 -0.71
C ASN A 209 -0.94 -6.77 0.31
N SER A 210 -1.52 -7.88 -0.15
CA SER A 210 -2.20 -8.86 0.70
C SER A 210 -3.31 -8.29 1.59
N ALA A 211 -3.84 -7.08 1.31
CA ALA A 211 -4.76 -6.40 2.20
C ALA A 211 -6.01 -7.23 2.56
N PHE A 212 -6.51 -8.06 1.64
CA PHE A 212 -7.63 -8.98 1.85
C PHE A 212 -7.24 -10.46 1.64
N TYR A 213 -5.94 -10.78 1.79
CA TYR A 213 -5.44 -12.15 1.67
C TYR A 213 -6.23 -13.09 2.58
N GLY A 214 -6.79 -14.17 2.06
CA GLY A 214 -7.48 -15.20 2.82
C GLY A 214 -8.80 -14.75 3.44
N CYS A 215 -9.41 -13.65 3.00
CA CYS A 215 -10.77 -13.28 3.37
C CYS A 215 -11.78 -14.22 2.68
N SER A 216 -11.88 -15.46 3.18
CA SER A 216 -12.59 -16.55 2.51
C SER A 216 -14.11 -16.36 2.42
N SER A 217 -14.72 -15.56 3.29
CA SER A 217 -16.17 -15.26 3.25
C SER A 217 -16.56 -14.08 2.36
N LEU A 218 -15.58 -13.31 1.86
CA LEU A 218 -15.83 -12.12 1.04
C LEU A 218 -16.42 -12.53 -0.31
N GLN A 219 -17.66 -12.13 -0.60
CA GLN A 219 -18.37 -12.52 -1.83
C GLN A 219 -18.29 -11.49 -2.95
N ALA A 220 -18.22 -10.21 -2.58
CA ALA A 220 -18.09 -9.09 -3.50
C ALA A 220 -17.31 -7.97 -2.80
N ILE A 221 -16.63 -7.15 -3.58
CA ILE A 221 -15.96 -5.95 -3.07
C ILE A 221 -15.99 -4.86 -4.14
N ASP A 222 -16.40 -3.66 -3.71
CA ASP A 222 -16.35 -2.47 -4.55
C ASP A 222 -15.01 -1.75 -4.32
N LEU A 223 -14.20 -1.68 -5.37
CA LEU A 223 -12.93 -0.97 -5.32
C LEU A 223 -13.15 0.55 -5.48
N PRO A 224 -12.39 1.39 -4.76
CA PRO A 224 -12.48 2.84 -4.91
C PRO A 224 -12.16 3.27 -6.33
N ALA A 225 -12.92 4.21 -6.89
CA ALA A 225 -12.79 4.61 -8.29
C ALA A 225 -11.43 5.21 -8.69
N ASN A 226 -10.61 5.63 -7.72
CA ASN A 226 -9.37 6.38 -7.93
C ASN A 226 -8.08 5.57 -7.64
N ILE A 227 -8.18 4.27 -7.33
CA ILE A 227 -6.96 3.46 -7.16
C ILE A 227 -6.24 3.28 -8.49
N THR A 228 -4.91 3.29 -8.46
CA THR A 228 -4.08 3.11 -9.66
C THR A 228 -3.48 1.71 -9.76
N SER A 229 -3.59 0.90 -8.70
CA SER A 229 -2.97 -0.42 -8.63
C SER A 229 -3.72 -1.37 -7.71
N ILE A 230 -3.69 -2.65 -8.03
CA ILE A 230 -4.01 -3.75 -7.11
C ILE A 230 -2.69 -4.43 -6.76
N GLY A 231 -2.36 -4.50 -5.47
CA GLY A 231 -1.10 -5.04 -4.97
C GLY A 231 -0.97 -6.56 -5.16
N SER A 232 0.23 -7.07 -4.87
CA SER A 232 0.46 -8.52 -4.87
C SER A 232 -0.40 -9.20 -3.80
N ASP A 233 -0.95 -10.35 -4.16
CA ASP A 233 -1.77 -11.21 -3.30
C ASP A 233 -2.98 -10.51 -2.63
N THR A 234 -3.42 -9.35 -3.11
CA THR A 234 -4.45 -8.53 -2.42
C THR A 234 -5.73 -9.30 -2.13
N PHE A 235 -6.21 -10.14 -3.05
CA PHE A 235 -7.39 -11.01 -2.89
C PHE A 235 -7.04 -12.50 -2.94
N TYR A 236 -5.77 -12.86 -2.75
CA TYR A 236 -5.35 -14.27 -2.72
C TYR A 236 -6.23 -15.05 -1.75
N GLY A 237 -6.81 -16.17 -2.16
CA GLY A 237 -7.58 -17.05 -1.29
C GLY A 237 -8.95 -16.49 -0.86
N CYS A 238 -9.45 -15.43 -1.50
CA CYS A 238 -10.85 -15.03 -1.40
C CYS A 238 -11.75 -16.02 -2.15
N VAL A 239 -11.86 -17.24 -1.64
CA VAL A 239 -12.47 -18.40 -2.33
C VAL A 239 -13.93 -18.21 -2.71
N ASN A 240 -14.67 -17.37 -1.99
CA ASN A 240 -16.08 -17.06 -2.25
C ASN A 240 -16.30 -15.77 -3.05
N LEU A 241 -15.24 -15.06 -3.46
CA LEU A 241 -15.35 -13.83 -4.24
C LEU A 241 -15.91 -14.17 -5.63
N LYS A 242 -17.13 -13.72 -5.92
CA LYS A 242 -17.88 -14.06 -7.14
C LYS A 242 -17.66 -13.06 -8.26
N THR A 243 -17.60 -11.78 -7.90
CA THR A 243 -17.52 -10.64 -8.82
C THR A 243 -16.66 -9.54 -8.21
N ILE A 244 -15.89 -8.85 -9.05
CA ILE A 244 -15.17 -7.64 -8.68
C ILE A 244 -15.09 -6.72 -9.89
N THR A 245 -15.38 -5.43 -9.68
CA THR A 245 -15.21 -4.41 -10.73
C THR A 245 -13.88 -3.71 -10.51
N ILE A 246 -12.96 -3.86 -11.48
CA ILE A 246 -11.67 -3.16 -11.45
C ILE A 246 -11.84 -1.80 -12.15
N PRO A 247 -11.52 -0.66 -11.47
CA PRO A 247 -11.58 0.65 -12.08
C PRO A 247 -10.60 0.77 -13.27
N ASN A 248 -11.00 1.51 -14.32
CA ASN A 248 -10.15 1.76 -15.49
C ASN A 248 -8.89 2.60 -15.19
N THR A 249 -8.82 3.22 -14.01
CA THR A 249 -7.64 3.93 -13.50
C THR A 249 -6.51 2.98 -13.10
N VAL A 250 -6.78 1.69 -12.94
CA VAL A 250 -5.79 0.69 -12.56
C VAL A 250 -4.83 0.42 -13.72
N VAL A 251 -3.55 0.66 -13.48
CA VAL A 251 -2.45 0.46 -14.45
C VAL A 251 -1.55 -0.73 -14.08
N SER A 252 -1.72 -1.32 -12.89
CA SER A 252 -1.00 -2.54 -12.48
C SER A 252 -1.84 -3.46 -11.59
N ILE A 253 -1.70 -4.77 -11.80
CA ILE A 253 -2.26 -5.83 -10.96
C ILE A 253 -1.11 -6.75 -10.59
N GLY A 254 -0.83 -6.89 -9.29
CA GLY A 254 0.31 -7.63 -8.78
C GLY A 254 0.20 -9.15 -8.96
N SER A 255 1.34 -9.82 -8.75
CA SER A 255 1.43 -11.27 -8.71
C SER A 255 0.45 -11.85 -7.69
N GLY A 256 -0.23 -12.93 -8.07
CA GLY A 256 -1.16 -13.65 -7.17
C GLY A 256 -2.38 -12.86 -6.70
N ALA A 257 -2.65 -11.66 -7.26
CA ALA A 257 -3.70 -10.77 -6.77
C ALA A 257 -5.08 -11.44 -6.63
N PHE A 258 -5.43 -12.41 -7.50
CA PHE A 258 -6.66 -13.20 -7.45
C PHE A 258 -6.38 -14.72 -7.40
N TYR A 259 -5.21 -15.12 -6.91
CA TYR A 259 -4.86 -16.54 -6.77
C TYR A 259 -5.88 -17.25 -5.86
N MET A 260 -6.41 -18.40 -6.30
CA MET A 260 -7.42 -19.19 -5.59
C MET A 260 -8.71 -18.44 -5.25
N CYS A 261 -9.08 -17.42 -6.03
CA CYS A 261 -10.44 -16.87 -6.05
C CYS A 261 -11.39 -17.84 -6.76
N SER A 262 -11.61 -19.03 -6.19
CA SER A 262 -12.23 -20.16 -6.89
C SER A 262 -13.65 -19.91 -7.38
N SER A 263 -14.41 -19.03 -6.72
CA SER A 263 -15.78 -18.67 -7.12
C SER A 263 -15.87 -17.49 -8.10
N LEU A 264 -14.74 -16.91 -8.52
CA LEU A 264 -14.73 -15.73 -9.39
C LEU A 264 -15.24 -16.11 -10.77
N MET A 265 -16.43 -15.64 -11.13
CA MET A 265 -17.11 -16.04 -12.37
C MET A 265 -16.77 -15.15 -13.56
N GLU A 266 -16.64 -13.85 -13.28
CA GLU A 266 -16.38 -12.82 -14.28
C GLU A 266 -15.46 -11.74 -13.71
N LEU A 267 -14.58 -11.23 -14.56
CA LEU A 267 -13.70 -10.12 -14.26
C LEU A 267 -13.34 -9.44 -15.57
N LYS A 268 -13.49 -8.11 -15.61
CA LYS A 268 -13.01 -7.30 -16.72
C LYS A 268 -11.68 -6.68 -16.34
N LEU A 269 -10.65 -6.95 -17.15
CA LEU A 269 -9.35 -6.32 -17.00
C LEU A 269 -9.43 -4.84 -17.42
N PRO A 270 -8.80 -3.92 -16.68
CA PRO A 270 -8.75 -2.52 -17.07
C PRO A 270 -7.86 -2.35 -18.31
N HIS A 271 -8.11 -1.32 -19.13
CA HIS A 271 -7.28 -1.05 -20.31
C HIS A 271 -5.88 -0.47 -19.99
N GLY A 272 -5.62 -0.10 -18.73
CA GLY A 272 -4.35 0.51 -18.32
C GLY A 272 -3.19 -0.47 -18.11
N ILE A 273 -3.46 -1.77 -17.99
CA ILE A 273 -2.42 -2.76 -17.67
C ILE A 273 -1.71 -3.28 -18.92
N THR A 274 -0.42 -3.61 -18.76
CA THR A 274 0.45 -4.11 -19.84
C THR A 274 0.88 -5.55 -19.67
N SER A 275 0.63 -6.16 -18.52
CA SER A 275 1.00 -7.54 -18.21
C SER A 275 -0.04 -8.19 -17.31
N ILE A 276 -0.13 -9.51 -17.41
CA ILE A 276 -0.78 -10.36 -16.43
C ILE A 276 0.33 -11.10 -15.70
N GLU A 277 0.47 -10.87 -14.41
CA GLU A 277 1.64 -11.30 -13.63
C GLU A 277 1.59 -12.79 -13.24
N TYR A 278 2.66 -13.24 -12.58
CA TYR A 278 2.78 -14.57 -12.00
C TYR A 278 1.55 -14.90 -11.16
N HIS A 279 0.88 -16.02 -11.48
CA HIS A 279 -0.22 -16.57 -10.70
C HIS A 279 -1.48 -15.69 -10.52
N THR A 280 -1.61 -14.58 -11.26
CA THR A 280 -2.67 -13.58 -11.01
C THR A 280 -4.07 -14.17 -10.91
N PHE A 281 -4.45 -15.13 -11.77
CA PHE A 281 -5.77 -15.79 -11.77
C PHE A 281 -5.68 -17.31 -11.56
N ASN A 282 -4.55 -17.85 -11.09
CA ASN A 282 -4.43 -19.30 -10.90
C ASN A 282 -5.48 -19.80 -9.91
N GLY A 283 -6.21 -20.86 -10.26
CA GLY A 283 -7.22 -21.46 -9.41
C GLY A 283 -8.53 -20.66 -9.36
N CYS A 284 -8.76 -19.71 -10.28
CA CYS A 284 -10.07 -19.11 -10.51
C CYS A 284 -11.00 -20.12 -11.22
N LYS A 285 -11.41 -21.16 -10.48
CA LYS A 285 -12.07 -22.35 -11.02
C LYS A 285 -13.38 -22.05 -11.75
N SER A 286 -14.16 -21.07 -11.29
CA SER A 286 -15.45 -20.68 -11.89
C SER A 286 -15.35 -19.65 -13.03
N LEU A 287 -14.15 -19.19 -13.39
CA LEU A 287 -13.96 -18.18 -14.43
C LEU A 287 -14.22 -18.80 -15.80
N LYS A 288 -15.33 -18.45 -16.45
CA LYS A 288 -15.75 -19.08 -17.72
C LYS A 288 -15.12 -18.46 -18.96
N ARG A 289 -14.91 -17.15 -18.94
CA ARG A 289 -14.37 -16.39 -20.07
C ARG A 289 -13.43 -15.33 -19.57
N MET A 290 -12.39 -15.06 -20.34
CA MET A 290 -11.46 -13.96 -20.10
C MET A 290 -11.22 -13.19 -21.39
N GLU A 291 -11.50 -11.88 -21.37
CA GLU A 291 -11.12 -10.96 -22.42
C GLU A 291 -9.81 -10.28 -22.05
N ILE A 292 -8.78 -10.49 -22.87
CA ILE A 292 -7.46 -9.92 -22.66
C ILE A 292 -7.37 -8.60 -23.44
N PRO A 293 -7.18 -7.44 -22.79
CA PRO A 293 -7.07 -6.16 -23.48
C PRO A 293 -5.88 -6.11 -24.45
N ASN A 294 -6.02 -5.36 -25.54
CA ASN A 294 -4.98 -5.14 -26.55
C ASN A 294 -3.75 -4.34 -26.05
N THR A 295 -3.74 -3.97 -24.77
CA THR A 295 -2.60 -3.34 -24.09
C THR A 295 -1.64 -4.37 -23.50
N ILE A 296 -2.11 -5.61 -23.27
CA ILE A 296 -1.31 -6.68 -22.68
C ILE A 296 -0.20 -7.12 -23.64
N LYS A 297 1.03 -7.18 -23.11
CA LYS A 297 2.25 -7.61 -23.79
C LYS A 297 2.73 -8.98 -23.33
N SER A 298 2.46 -9.35 -22.07
CA SER A 298 2.91 -10.61 -21.48
C SER A 298 1.85 -11.27 -20.61
N ILE A 299 1.81 -12.60 -20.67
CA ILE A 299 1.03 -13.46 -19.78
C ILE A 299 2.02 -14.28 -18.95
N GLY A 300 2.02 -14.05 -17.65
CA GLY A 300 2.98 -14.57 -16.69
C GLY A 300 2.81 -16.05 -16.38
N GLN A 301 3.80 -16.59 -15.64
CA GLN A 301 3.84 -18.00 -15.31
C GLN A 301 2.62 -18.38 -14.47
N SER A 302 1.97 -19.48 -14.87
CA SER A 302 0.75 -20.00 -14.25
C SER A 302 -0.40 -18.99 -14.13
N ALA A 303 -0.42 -17.91 -14.93
CA ALA A 303 -1.37 -16.81 -14.77
C ALA A 303 -2.84 -17.26 -14.73
N PHE A 304 -3.23 -18.26 -15.52
CA PHE A 304 -4.57 -18.85 -15.57
C PHE A 304 -4.57 -20.35 -15.27
N SER A 305 -3.52 -20.87 -14.64
CA SER A 305 -3.47 -22.31 -14.35
C SER A 305 -4.61 -22.74 -13.42
N ASN A 306 -5.15 -23.94 -13.59
CA ASN A 306 -6.28 -24.47 -12.83
C ASN A 306 -7.58 -23.64 -12.91
N CYS A 307 -7.78 -22.85 -13.97
CA CYS A 307 -9.08 -22.25 -14.27
C CYS A 307 -9.99 -23.30 -14.92
N THR A 308 -10.55 -24.19 -14.10
CA THR A 308 -11.21 -25.41 -14.59
C THR A 308 -12.44 -25.17 -15.46
N ASP A 309 -13.18 -24.07 -15.25
CA ASP A 309 -14.35 -23.73 -16.05
C ASP A 309 -14.04 -22.78 -17.22
N LEU A 310 -12.77 -22.41 -17.43
CA LEU A 310 -12.39 -21.49 -18.51
C LEU A 310 -12.64 -22.14 -19.86
N GLN A 311 -13.59 -21.61 -20.62
CA GLN A 311 -14.00 -22.11 -21.93
C GLN A 311 -13.39 -21.31 -23.07
N THR A 312 -13.31 -19.98 -22.91
CA THR A 312 -12.90 -19.08 -23.98
C THR A 312 -11.95 -18.02 -23.47
N ILE A 313 -10.80 -17.89 -24.14
CA ILE A 313 -9.87 -16.79 -23.94
C ILE A 313 -9.31 -16.33 -25.29
N ASN A 314 -9.41 -15.03 -25.56
CA ASN A 314 -8.89 -14.43 -26.79
C ASN A 314 -7.55 -13.77 -26.48
N ILE A 315 -6.47 -14.27 -27.09
CA ILE A 315 -5.14 -13.67 -26.98
C ILE A 315 -5.01 -12.59 -28.07
N PRO A 316 -4.87 -11.30 -27.74
CA PRO A 316 -4.74 -10.24 -28.73
C PRO A 316 -3.34 -10.25 -29.37
N SER A 317 -3.22 -9.67 -30.56
CA SER A 317 -1.95 -9.51 -31.28
C SER A 317 -0.93 -8.60 -30.59
N SER A 318 -1.30 -7.97 -29.48
CA SER A 318 -0.39 -7.21 -28.64
C SER A 318 0.49 -8.10 -27.76
N VAL A 319 0.09 -9.35 -27.51
CA VAL A 319 0.84 -10.29 -26.69
C VAL A 319 2.07 -10.78 -27.45
N ILE A 320 3.21 -10.72 -26.76
CA ILE A 320 4.55 -11.08 -27.25
C ILE A 320 5.06 -12.33 -26.53
N THR A 321 4.75 -12.46 -25.24
CA THR A 321 5.28 -13.53 -24.37
C THR A 321 4.16 -14.25 -23.61
N ILE A 322 4.18 -15.58 -23.62
CA ILE A 322 3.36 -16.44 -22.77
C ILE A 322 4.28 -17.39 -21.99
N SER A 323 4.29 -17.24 -20.66
CA SER A 323 5.20 -17.94 -19.76
C SER A 323 4.70 -19.35 -19.36
N ASN A 324 5.61 -20.10 -18.72
CA ASN A 324 5.41 -21.50 -18.34
C ASN A 324 4.08 -21.72 -17.57
N LYS A 325 3.36 -22.80 -17.90
CA LYS A 325 2.11 -23.21 -17.25
C LYS A 325 0.96 -22.22 -17.30
N ALA A 326 1.01 -21.17 -18.14
CA ALA A 326 0.01 -20.11 -18.11
C ALA A 326 -1.44 -20.61 -18.19
N PHE A 327 -1.70 -21.72 -18.90
CA PHE A 327 -3.03 -22.31 -19.09
C PHE A 327 -3.10 -23.79 -18.72
N VAL A 328 -2.17 -24.31 -17.92
CA VAL A 328 -2.19 -25.71 -17.45
C VAL A 328 -3.30 -25.93 -16.43
N GLY A 329 -4.01 -27.05 -16.51
CA GLY A 329 -5.18 -27.38 -15.68
C GLY A 329 -6.46 -26.68 -16.13
N CYS A 330 -6.62 -26.41 -17.43
CA CYS A 330 -7.82 -25.78 -18.01
C CYS A 330 -8.57 -26.77 -18.91
N PRO A 331 -9.17 -27.84 -18.36
CA PRO A 331 -9.77 -28.92 -19.15
C PRO A 331 -10.93 -28.49 -20.06
N ASN A 332 -11.64 -27.40 -19.72
CA ASN A 332 -12.74 -26.88 -20.53
C ASN A 332 -12.29 -25.88 -21.62
N LEU A 333 -11.01 -25.53 -21.67
CA LEU A 333 -10.44 -24.68 -22.71
C LEU A 333 -10.07 -25.56 -23.91
N GLU A 334 -11.06 -25.93 -24.71
CA GLU A 334 -10.88 -26.90 -25.81
C GLU A 334 -9.94 -26.38 -26.91
N GLN A 335 -9.96 -25.08 -27.16
CA GLN A 335 -9.19 -24.46 -28.24
C GLN A 335 -8.66 -23.09 -27.82
N ILE A 336 -7.44 -22.78 -28.24
CA ILE A 336 -6.86 -21.45 -28.09
C ILE A 336 -6.16 -21.00 -29.37
N LYS A 337 -6.47 -19.76 -29.79
CA LYS A 337 -5.80 -19.12 -30.92
C LYS A 337 -4.57 -18.37 -30.46
N ILE A 338 -3.42 -18.69 -31.04
CA ILE A 338 -2.16 -18.00 -30.73
C ILE A 338 -1.79 -17.07 -31.89
N PRO A 339 -1.84 -15.74 -31.70
CA PRO A 339 -1.44 -14.80 -32.73
C PRO A 339 0.04 -14.98 -33.11
N LYS A 340 0.36 -14.73 -34.39
CA LYS A 340 1.75 -14.72 -34.89
C LYS A 340 2.67 -13.71 -34.17
N SER A 341 2.10 -12.76 -33.43
CA SER A 341 2.84 -11.80 -32.62
C SER A 341 3.51 -12.44 -31.40
N VAL A 342 3.03 -13.60 -30.96
CA VAL A 342 3.58 -14.30 -29.80
C VAL A 342 4.88 -15.00 -30.23
N ILE A 343 6.01 -14.41 -29.86
CA ILE A 343 7.35 -14.90 -30.23
C ILE A 343 7.99 -15.76 -29.13
N ASN A 344 7.59 -15.57 -27.87
CA ASN A 344 8.16 -16.28 -26.72
C ASN A 344 7.06 -17.13 -26.05
N ILE A 345 6.99 -18.41 -26.41
CA ILE A 345 6.08 -19.39 -25.80
C ILE A 345 6.93 -20.38 -25.02
N ALA A 346 6.72 -20.48 -23.70
CA ALA A 346 7.45 -21.42 -22.86
C ALA A 346 7.11 -22.90 -23.17
N GLN A 347 7.97 -23.82 -22.77
CA GLN A 347 7.68 -25.25 -22.79
C GLN A 347 6.66 -25.53 -21.67
N ASN A 348 5.50 -26.12 -21.96
CA ASN A 348 4.36 -26.39 -21.05
C ASN A 348 3.38 -25.21 -20.79
N VAL A 349 3.04 -24.42 -21.80
CA VAL A 349 2.01 -23.37 -21.65
C VAL A 349 0.59 -23.95 -21.51
N PHE A 350 0.28 -25.02 -22.26
CA PHE A 350 -1.06 -25.62 -22.39
C PHE A 350 -1.03 -27.09 -21.95
N ASP A 351 -2.18 -27.63 -21.55
CA ASP A 351 -2.36 -29.08 -21.44
C ASP A 351 -2.44 -29.71 -22.83
N GLU A 352 -2.08 -31.00 -22.96
CA GLU A 352 -2.14 -31.74 -24.23
C GLU A 352 -3.55 -31.82 -24.83
N THR A 353 -4.59 -31.62 -24.02
CA THR A 353 -5.99 -31.64 -24.42
C THR A 353 -6.44 -30.37 -25.15
N ILE A 354 -5.64 -29.29 -25.12
CA ILE A 354 -6.00 -27.99 -25.69
C ILE A 354 -5.53 -27.93 -27.15
N GLN A 355 -6.46 -27.74 -28.08
CA GLN A 355 -6.11 -27.52 -29.48
C GLN A 355 -5.56 -26.10 -29.69
N VAL A 356 -4.28 -26.00 -30.02
CA VAL A 356 -3.62 -24.73 -30.37
C VAL A 356 -3.80 -24.45 -31.87
N ILE A 357 -4.40 -23.32 -32.24
CA ILE A 357 -4.65 -22.90 -33.64
C ILE A 357 -4.09 -21.53 -34.02
#